data_AF-A0A1G2VJT8-F1
#
_entry.id   AF-A0A1G2VJT8-F1
#
_cell.length_a   1.000
_cell.length_b   1.000
_cell.length_c   1.000
_cell.angle_alpha   90.00
_cell.angle_beta   90.00
_cell.angle_gamma   90.00
#
_symmetry.space_group_name_H-M   'P 1'
#
loop_
_entity.id
_entity.type
_entity.pdbx_description
1 polymer ?
#
loop_
_entity_poly.entity_id
_entity_poly.type
_entity_poly.pdbx_seq_one_letter_code
_entity_poly.pdbx_strand_id
1 'polypeptide(L)' 'MFSLLGELELFDRFYIIDGSKKHEYIIFSKEFLTPEQTNTVLAGPSAGSEIDLITCWPIGSASKRTLIRAKLVNSQEV' A
#
# COMPACT_ATOMS: atom_id res chain seq x y z
N MET A 1 -5.86 10.43 -5.52
CA MET A 1 -4.79 10.34 -6.54
C MET A 1 -3.48 10.04 -5.82
N PHE A 2 -2.70 9.06 -6.28
CA PHE A 2 -1.49 8.56 -5.60
C PHE A 2 -0.22 8.81 -6.43
N SER A 3 0.02 10.08 -6.79
CA SER A 3 1.17 10.46 -7.64
C SER A 3 2.52 10.32 -6.95
N LEU A 4 2.56 10.45 -5.61
CA LEU A 4 3.76 10.37 -4.79
C LEU A 4 3.87 9.05 -4.00
N LEU A 5 3.03 8.06 -4.30
CA LEU A 5 3.07 6.77 -3.58
C LEU A 5 4.43 6.07 -3.76
N GLY A 6 5.06 6.28 -4.91
CA GLY A 6 6.42 5.81 -5.20
C GLY A 6 7.52 6.49 -4.38
N GLU A 7 7.23 7.55 -3.62
CA GLU A 7 8.20 8.23 -2.77
C GLU A 7 8.21 7.68 -1.34
N LEU A 8 7.17 6.95 -0.93
CA LEU A 8 7.11 6.34 0.41
C LEU A 8 8.27 5.36 0.62
N GLU A 9 8.84 5.38 1.81
CA GLU A 9 9.95 4.53 2.21
C GLU A 9 9.52 3.47 3.24
N LEU A 10 10.40 2.50 3.49
CA LEU A 10 10.17 1.53 4.55
C LEU A 10 10.10 2.26 5.90
N PHE A 11 9.21 1.79 6.78
CA PHE A 11 8.92 2.36 8.09
C PHE A 11 8.18 3.71 8.10
N ASP A 12 7.89 4.29 6.94
CA ASP A 12 6.92 5.39 6.86
C ASP A 12 5.55 4.93 7.36
N ARG A 13 4.79 5.89 7.88
CA ARG A 13 3.49 5.65 8.47
C ARG A 13 2.41 6.47 7.79
N PHE A 14 1.25 5.87 7.68
CA PHE A 14 0.03 6.57 7.27
C PHE A 14 -1.14 6.07 8.12
N TYR A 15 -2.26 6.77 8.02
CA TYR A 15 -3.48 6.34 8.70
C TYR A 15 -4.67 6.33 7.75
N ILE A 16 -5.60 5.44 8.02
CA ILE A 16 -6.92 5.38 7.39
C ILE A 16 -7.95 5.70 8.46
N ILE A 17 -8.88 6.58 8.12
CA ILE A 17 -10.03 6.89 8.97
C ILE A 17 -11.23 6.13 8.41
N ASP A 18 -11.83 5.27 9.24
CA ASP A 18 -13.08 4.56 8.96
C ASP A 18 -14.09 4.87 10.06
N GLY A 19 -15.07 5.72 9.74
CA GLY A 19 -15.99 6.28 10.74
C GLY A 19 -15.24 7.06 11.83
N SER A 20 -15.39 6.63 13.08
CA SER A 20 -14.70 7.19 14.25
C SER A 20 -13.40 6.46 14.60
N LYS A 21 -12.88 5.59 13.72
CA LYS A 21 -11.66 4.83 13.99
C LYS A 21 -10.51 5.34 13.12
N LYS A 22 -9.35 5.53 13.74
CA LYS A 22 -8.08 5.80 13.09
C LYS A 22 -7.21 4.55 13.14
N HIS A 23 -6.95 3.98 11.97
CA HIS A 23 -6.07 2.84 11.77
C HIS A 23 -4.70 3.33 11.28
N GLU A 24 -3.66 3.17 12.10
CA GLU A 24 -2.28 3.51 11.74
C GLU A 24 -1.59 2.29 11.14
N TYR A 25 -0.91 2.49 10.01
CA TYR A 25 -0.17 1.46 9.29
C TYR A 25 1.28 1.88 9.13
N ILE A 26 2.18 0.89 9.15
CA ILE A 26 3.61 1.06 8.85
C ILE A 26 3.98 0.29 7.60
N ILE A 27 4.72 0.93 6.70
CA ILE A 27 5.19 0.33 5.46
C ILE A 27 6.31 -0.66 5.76
N PHE A 28 6.19 -1.87 5.22
CA PHE A 28 7.20 -2.92 5.37
C PHE A 28 7.69 -3.49 4.04
N SER A 29 7.02 -3.19 2.92
CA SER A 29 7.44 -3.63 1.59
C SER A 29 7.10 -2.59 0.53
N LYS A 30 7.99 -2.45 -0.46
CA LYS A 30 7.84 -1.61 -1.64
C LYS A 30 8.41 -2.33 -2.85
N GLU A 31 7.59 -2.53 -3.86
CA GLU A 31 7.94 -3.29 -5.06
C GLU A 31 7.48 -2.56 -6.33
N PHE A 32 8.27 -2.68 -7.39
CA PHE A 32 7.92 -2.23 -8.73
C PHE A 32 7.72 -3.44 -9.63
N LEU A 33 6.47 -3.75 -9.92
CA LEU A 33 6.06 -4.98 -10.58
C LEU A 33 5.41 -4.68 -11.94
N THR A 34 5.37 -5.66 -12.84
CA THR A 34 4.47 -5.59 -13.99
C THR A 34 3.01 -5.77 -13.54
N PRO A 35 2.02 -5.35 -14.35
CA PRO A 35 0.61 -5.59 -14.03
C PRO A 35 0.28 -7.06 -13.75
N GLU A 36 0.88 -8.00 -14.51
CA GLU A 36 0.70 -9.44 -14.31
C GLU A 36 1.26 -9.91 -12.97
N GLN A 37 2.48 -9.50 -12.62
CA GLN A 37 3.10 -9.83 -11.34
C GLN A 37 2.30 -9.27 -10.16
N THR A 38 1.81 -8.04 -10.26
CA THR A 38 0.94 -7.44 -9.23
C THR A 38 -0.31 -8.28 -9.02
N ASN A 39 -0.98 -8.73 -10.08
CA ASN A 39 -2.17 -9.57 -9.95
C ASN A 39 -1.86 -10.91 -9.26
N THR A 40 -0.70 -11.51 -9.55
CA THR A 40 -0.27 -12.75 -8.87
C THR A 40 -0.05 -12.53 -7.38
N VAL A 41 0.59 -11.42 -6.98
CA VAL A 41 0.83 -11.10 -5.57
C VAL A 41 -0.48 -10.89 -4.82
N LEU A 42 -1.42 -10.14 -5.41
CA LEU A 42 -2.71 -9.84 -4.80
C LEU A 42 -3.68 -11.03 -4.74
N ALA A 43 -3.47 -12.04 -5.57
CA ALA A 43 -4.24 -13.28 -5.52
C ALA A 43 -3.83 -14.20 -4.34
N GLY A 44 -2.71 -13.90 -3.67
CA GLY A 44 -2.26 -14.61 -2.50
C GLY A 44 -3.11 -14.30 -1.25
N PRO A 45 -2.98 -15.12 -0.19
CA PRO A 45 -3.66 -14.85 1.08
C PRO A 45 -3.12 -13.55 1.70
N SER A 46 -3.98 -12.56 1.90
CA SER A 46 -3.64 -11.38 2.70
C SER A 46 -3.56 -11.77 4.17
N ALA A 47 -2.47 -11.47 4.87
CA ALA A 47 -2.47 -11.53 6.32
C ALA A 47 -3.49 -10.47 6.81
N GLY A 48 -4.44 -10.85 7.66
CA GLY A 48 -5.64 -10.04 7.99
C GLY A 48 -5.40 -8.69 8.67
N SER A 49 -4.15 -8.22 8.76
CA SER A 49 -3.77 -6.92 9.29
C SER A 49 -2.83 -6.16 8.34
N GLU A 50 -2.77 -6.56 7.07
CA GLU A 50 -1.99 -5.90 6.03
C GLU A 50 -2.90 -5.15 5.04
N ILE A 51 -2.34 -4.12 4.42
CA ILE A 51 -2.97 -3.38 3.34
C ILE A 51 -1.98 -3.14 2.22
N ASP A 52 -2.49 -3.26 1.00
CA ASP A 52 -1.75 -3.04 -0.23
C ASP A 52 -2.21 -1.73 -0.89
N LEU A 53 -1.29 -0.80 -1.09
CA LEU A 53 -1.50 0.43 -1.86
C LEU A 53 -0.85 0.28 -3.24
N ILE A 54 -1.64 0.51 -4.30
CA ILE A 54 -1.21 0.29 -5.67
C ILE A 54 -1.38 1.55 -6.51
N THR A 55 -0.39 1.87 -7.34
CA THR A 55 -0.51 2.91 -8.37
C THR A 55 0.26 2.52 -9.64
N CYS A 56 -0.06 3.17 -10.75
CA CYS A 56 0.68 3.04 -12.01
C CYS A 56 2.06 3.69 -11.90
N TRP A 57 3.06 3.09 -12.53
CA TRP A 57 4.41 3.65 -12.62
C TRP A 57 5.05 3.38 -13.98
N PRO A 58 5.84 4.32 -14.56
CA PRO A 58 5.98 5.72 -14.15
C PRO A 58 4.70 6.55 -14.39
N ILE A 59 4.63 7.75 -13.81
CA ILE A 59 3.47 8.65 -13.99
C ILE A 59 3.22 8.87 -15.48
N GLY A 60 1.99 8.66 -15.93
CA GLY A 60 1.61 8.74 -17.35
C GLY A 60 1.88 7.47 -18.18
N SER A 61 2.35 6.40 -17.55
CA SER A 61 2.53 5.08 -18.18
C SER A 61 1.88 3.97 -17.34
N ALA A 62 1.38 2.94 -18.01
CA ALA A 62 0.83 1.74 -17.38
C ALA A 62 1.81 0.55 -17.41
N SER A 63 3.07 0.75 -17.81
CA SER A 63 4.04 -0.33 -18.00
C SER A 63 4.38 -1.08 -16.70
N LYS A 64 4.33 -0.42 -15.55
CA LYS A 64 4.57 -1.02 -14.23
C LYS A 64 3.53 -0.56 -13.21
N ARG A 65 3.60 -1.16 -12.03
CA ARG A 65 2.83 -0.85 -10.84
C ARG A 65 3.79 -0.68 -9.68
N THR A 66 3.54 0.34 -8.86
CA THR A 66 4.12 0.43 -7.52
C THR A 66 3.17 -0.25 -6.57
N LEU A 67 3.66 -1.27 -5.87
CA LEU A 67 2.96 -1.95 -4.79
C LEU A 67 3.66 -1.61 -3.47
N ILE A 68 2.92 -0.96 -2.57
CA ILE A 68 3.36 -0.69 -1.19
C ILE A 68 2.54 -1.59 -0.28
N ARG A 69 3.20 -2.33 0.62
CA ARG A 69 2.53 -3.14 1.62
C ARG A 69 2.82 -2.60 3.00
N ALA A 70 1.76 -2.47 3.78
CA ALA A 70 1.82 -1.91 5.12
C ALA A 70 1.03 -2.77 6.09
N LYS A 71 1.48 -2.82 7.34
CA LYS A 71 0.84 -3.59 8.41
C LYS A 71 0.24 -2.66 9.44
N LEU A 72 -0.92 -3.03 9.98
CA LEU A 72 -1.60 -2.30 11.05
C LEU A 72 -0.70 -2.32 12.30
N VAL A 73 -0.45 -1.13 12.85
CA VAL A 73 0.30 -0.96 14.11
C VAL A 73 -0.56 -0.44 15.24
N ASN A 74 -1.62 0.30 14.91
CA ASN A 74 -2.51 0.86 15.92
C ASN A 74 -3.93 1.07 15.36
N SER A 75 -4.94 0.92 16.20
CA SER A 75 -6.33 1.26 15.89
C SER A 75 -6.95 1.93 17.10
N GLN A 76 -7.29 3.21 17.00
CA GLN A 76 -7.83 4.01 18.10
C GLN A 76 -9.14 4.68 17.67
N GLU A 77 -10.04 4.92 18.63
CA GLU A 77 -11.19 5.80 18.40
C GLU A 77 -10.72 7.26 18.41
N VAL A 78 -11.26 8.07 17.48
CA VAL A 78 -10.97 9.49 17.29
C VAL A 78 -11.98 10.34 18.03
#